data_AF-A0A954CE87-F1
#
_entry.id   AF-A0A954CE87-F1
#
_cell.length_a   1.000
_cell.length_b   1.000
_cell.length_c   1.000
_cell.angle_alpha   90.00
_cell.angle_beta   90.00
_cell.angle_gamma   90.00
#
_symmetry.space_group_name_H-M   'P 1'
#
loop_
_entity.id
_entity.type
_entity.pdbx_description
1 polymer ?
#
loop_
_entity_poly.entity_id
_entity_poly.type
_entity_poly.pdbx_seq_one_letter_code
_entity_poly.pdbx_strand_id
1 'polypeptide(L)'
;GLTWGIELLDGITLDGSAGLMAHNGNTGAFDPDRRSLGSRVLFRFSLEAGYRFAEHHGISLYASHSSHAGWFDDDNAGLEDVGLRYHYYFGQ
;
A
#
# COMPACT_ATOMS: atom_id res chain seq x y z
N GLY A 1 0.00 -8.34 -5.48
CA GLY A 1 -0.67 -7.35 -6.35
C GLY A 1 0.12 -7.20 -7.62
N LEU A 2 -0.22 -6.21 -8.41
CA LEU A 2 0.53 -5.79 -9.60
C LEU A 2 1.05 -4.38 -9.34
N THR A 3 2.29 -4.13 -9.74
CA THR A 3 2.94 -2.82 -9.63
C THR A 3 3.44 -2.44 -11.02
N TRP A 4 3.25 -1.18 -11.38
CA TRP A 4 3.75 -0.59 -12.60
C TRP A 4 4.49 0.68 -12.24
N GLY A 5 5.64 0.87 -12.88
CA GLY A 5 6.53 1.99 -12.59
C GLY A 5 7.05 2.62 -13.86
N ILE A 6 7.40 3.89 -13.75
CA ILE A 6 8.17 4.63 -14.75
C ILE A 6 9.37 5.29 -14.08
N GLU A 7 10.49 5.29 -14.78
CA GLU A 7 11.65 6.11 -14.41
C GLU A 7 11.53 7.45 -15.14
N LEU A 8 11.43 8.53 -14.37
CA LEU A 8 11.18 9.89 -14.89
C LEU A 8 12.48 10.58 -15.29
N LEU A 9 13.52 10.36 -14.49
CA LEU A 9 14.89 10.87 -14.59
C LEU A 9 15.81 9.79 -14.02
N ASP A 10 17.11 9.87 -14.28
CA ASP A 10 18.08 8.88 -13.78
C ASP A 10 17.92 8.65 -12.27
N GLY A 11 17.47 7.45 -11.92
CA GLY A 11 17.20 6.99 -10.56
C GLY A 11 15.91 7.50 -9.91
N ILE A 12 15.14 8.42 -10.51
CA ILE A 12 13.85 8.89 -9.96
C ILE A 12 12.70 8.05 -10.52
N THR A 13 11.96 7.37 -9.64
CA THR A 13 10.84 6.49 -10.03
C THR A 13 9.50 7.00 -9.54
N LEU A 14 8.46 6.68 -10.31
CA LEU A 14 7.07 6.82 -9.90
C LEU A 14 6.35 5.50 -10.16
N ASP A 15 5.78 4.92 -9.11
CA ASP A 15 5.20 3.59 -9.10
C ASP A 15 3.75 3.63 -8.59
N GLY A 16 2.89 2.86 -9.25
CA GLY A 16 1.51 2.61 -8.84
C GLY A 16 1.28 1.12 -8.64
N SER A 17 0.53 0.74 -7.60
CA SER A 17 0.16 -0.67 -7.39
C SER A 17 -1.31 -0.86 -7.07
N ALA A 18 -1.83 -2.01 -7.48
CA ALA A 18 -3.17 -2.48 -7.15
C ALA A 18 -3.14 -3.96 -6.77
N GLY A 19 -3.97 -4.36 -5.81
CA GLY A 19 -4.07 -5.76 -5.41
C GLY A 19 -5.01 -6.00 -4.24
N LEU A 20 -4.78 -7.11 -3.56
CA LEU A 20 -5.52 -7.49 -2.36
C LEU A 20 -4.59 -7.43 -1.14
N MET A 21 -5.16 -7.07 0.01
CA MET A 21 -4.53 -7.11 1.34
C MET A 21 -5.34 -8.06 2.22
N ALA A 22 -4.67 -9.03 2.84
CA ALA A 22 -5.24 -9.81 3.93
C ALA A 22 -4.70 -9.29 5.26
N HIS A 23 -5.56 -9.11 6.26
CA HIS A 23 -5.14 -8.65 7.59
C HIS A 23 -5.66 -9.55 8.71
N ASN A 24 -5.10 -9.36 9.91
CA ASN A 24 -5.48 -10.05 11.13
C ASN A 24 -6.30 -9.15 12.09
N GLY A 25 -6.65 -7.93 11.69
CA GLY A 25 -7.57 -7.06 12.43
C GLY A 25 -8.92 -7.73 12.73
N ASN A 26 -9.58 -7.27 13.80
CA ASN A 26 -10.90 -7.76 14.18
C ASN A 26 -11.95 -7.33 13.14
N THR A 27 -12.79 -8.27 12.70
CA THR A 27 -13.90 -8.04 11.75
C THR A 27 -15.25 -8.38 12.39
N GLY A 28 -15.31 -8.47 13.71
CA GLY A 28 -16.54 -8.67 14.48
C GLY A 28 -17.33 -7.37 14.66
N ALA A 29 -18.11 -7.30 15.74
CA ALA A 29 -18.93 -6.12 16.03
C ALA A 29 -18.13 -4.82 16.05
N PHE A 30 -18.78 -3.75 15.59
CA PHE A 30 -18.27 -2.38 15.63
C PHE A 30 -17.74 -2.02 17.02
N ASP A 31 -16.54 -1.46 17.05
CA ASP A 31 -15.84 -0.99 18.25
C ASP A 31 -15.34 0.44 17.96
N PRO A 32 -15.84 1.47 18.68
CA PRO A 32 -15.47 2.86 18.41
C PRO A 32 -13.99 3.16 18.67
N ASP A 33 -13.28 2.32 19.44
CA ASP A 33 -11.85 2.49 19.73
C ASP A 33 -10.96 1.81 18.67
N ARG A 34 -11.55 1.23 17.62
CA ARG A 34 -10.83 0.51 16.56
C ARG A 34 -11.35 0.88 15.18
N ARG A 35 -10.49 0.69 14.17
CA ARG A 35 -10.92 0.76 12.77
C ARG A 35 -11.71 -0.50 12.44
N SER A 36 -13.02 -0.37 12.22
CA SER A 36 -13.87 -1.46 11.71
C SER A 36 -13.71 -1.57 10.19
N LEU A 37 -12.96 -2.56 9.74
CA LEU A 37 -12.69 -2.80 8.32
C LEU A 37 -13.72 -3.73 7.66
N GLY A 38 -14.57 -4.41 8.44
CA GLY A 38 -15.68 -5.27 7.99
C GLY A 38 -15.31 -6.57 7.26
N SER A 39 -14.16 -6.64 6.59
CA SER A 39 -13.71 -7.82 5.86
C SER A 39 -12.25 -8.15 6.17
N ARG A 40 -11.89 -9.43 6.16
CA ARG A 40 -10.49 -9.86 6.33
C ARG A 40 -9.61 -9.57 5.11
N VAL A 41 -10.24 -9.46 3.94
CA VAL A 41 -9.58 -9.21 2.66
C VAL A 41 -10.11 -7.91 2.07
N LEU A 42 -9.19 -7.00 1.72
CA LEU A 42 -9.46 -5.68 1.18
C LEU A 42 -8.80 -5.53 -0.20
N PHE A 43 -9.34 -4.65 -1.04
CA PHE A 43 -8.57 -4.08 -2.15
C PHE A 43 -7.54 -3.12 -1.59
N ARG A 44 -6.35 -3.08 -2.19
CA ARG A 44 -5.29 -2.13 -1.85
C ARG A 44 -4.80 -1.44 -3.10
N PHE A 45 -4.75 -0.11 -3.04
CA PHE A 45 -4.16 0.74 -4.06
C PHE A 45 -3.03 1.57 -3.44
N SER A 46 -1.94 1.76 -4.16
CA SER A 46 -0.84 2.60 -3.67
C SER A 46 -0.16 3.39 -4.76
N LEU A 47 0.46 4.49 -4.33
CA LEU A 47 1.40 5.29 -5.10
C LEU A 47 2.71 5.37 -4.33
N GLU A 48 3.82 5.40 -5.06
CA GLU A 48 5.16 5.44 -4.49
C GLU A 48 6.08 6.29 -5.38
N ALA A 49 6.86 7.18 -4.78
CA ALA A 49 7.83 8.02 -5.47
C ALA A 49 9.22 7.76 -4.89
N GLY A 50 10.14 7.30 -5.73
CA GLY A 50 11.42 6.74 -5.32
C GLY A 50 12.63 7.49 -5.87
N TYR A 51 13.78 7.29 -5.22
CA TYR A 51 15.08 7.69 -5.69
C TYR A 51 16.13 6.59 -5.42
N ARG A 52 16.73 6.06 -6.48
CA ARG A 52 17.87 5.15 -6.46
C ARG A 52 19.16 5.97 -6.40
N PHE A 53 19.83 5.94 -5.26
CA PHE A 53 21.04 6.74 -5.00
C PHE A 53 22.33 5.93 -5.10
N ALA A 54 22.24 4.60 -5.22
CA ALA A 54 23.36 3.72 -5.51
C ALA A 54 22.90 2.47 -6.28
N GLU A 55 23.86 1.71 -6.82
CA GLU A 55 23.61 0.52 -7.64
C GLU A 55 22.58 -0.44 -7.00
N HIS A 56 22.68 -0.66 -5.70
CA HIS A 56 21.79 -1.57 -4.98
C HIS A 56 20.84 -0.85 -4.01
N HIS A 57 20.81 0.48 -3.96
CA HIS A 57 20.12 1.19 -2.87
C HIS A 57 19.21 2.31 -3.36
N GLY A 58 18.00 2.36 -2.77
CA GLY A 58 17.05 3.42 -3.01
C GLY A 58 16.21 3.74 -1.78
N ILE A 59 15.53 4.88 -1.82
CA ILE A 59 14.50 5.28 -0.85
C ILE A 59 13.23 5.67 -1.59
N SER A 60 12.08 5.59 -0.94
CA SER A 60 10.83 6.11 -1.49
C SER A 60 9.89 6.62 -0.41
N LEU A 61 9.04 7.56 -0.80
CA LEU A 61 7.81 7.88 -0.08
C LEU A 61 6.68 7.07 -0.69
N TYR A 62 5.84 6.46 0.15
CA TYR A 62 4.67 5.71 -0.31
C TYR A 62 3.41 6.15 0.42
N ALA A 63 2.28 6.04 -0.28
CA ALA A 63 0.95 6.15 0.29
C ALA A 63 0.07 5.01 -0.24
N SER A 64 -0.77 4.44 0.61
CA SER A 64 -1.77 3.46 0.20
C SER A 64 -3.10 3.61 0.90
N HIS A 65 -4.15 3.20 0.21
CA HIS A 65 -5.49 3.07 0.73
C HIS A 65 -5.97 1.62 0.53
N SER A 66 -6.53 1.03 1.58
CA SER A 66 -7.11 -0.30 1.54
C SER A 66 -8.55 -0.29 2.05
N SER A 67 -9.47 -0.88 1.29
CA SER A 67 -10.89 -1.00 1.64
C SER A 67 -11.54 -2.11 0.83
N HIS A 68 -12.75 -2.54 1.21
CA HIS A 68 -13.52 -3.51 0.41
C HIS A 68 -14.61 -2.86 -0.45
N ALA A 69 -14.60 -1.53 -0.56
CA ALA A 69 -15.55 -0.75 -1.35
C ALA A 69 -17.04 -0.97 -1.01
N GLY A 70 -17.35 -1.50 0.18
CA GLY A 70 -18.72 -1.81 0.61
C GLY A 70 -19.29 -3.10 0.02
N TRP A 71 -18.45 -4.00 -0.50
CA TRP A 71 -18.90 -5.22 -1.18
C TRP A 71 -19.18 -6.40 -0.26
N PHE A 72 -18.69 -6.36 0.99
CA PHE A 72 -18.73 -7.51 1.89
C PHE A 72 -19.40 -7.25 3.23
N ASP A 73 -19.41 -6.00 3.69
CA ASP A 73 -19.99 -5.59 4.97
C ASP A 73 -20.39 -4.10 4.88
N ASP A 74 -21.23 -3.63 5.81
CA ASP A 74 -21.59 -2.22 5.93
C ASP A 74 -20.47 -1.41 6.61
N ASP A 75 -19.67 -2.05 7.47
CA ASP A 75 -18.51 -1.45 8.10
C ASP A 75 -17.31 -1.42 7.14
N ASN A 76 -16.84 -0.23 6.80
CA ASN A 76 -15.68 -0.04 5.91
C ASN A 76 -14.95 1.28 6.23
N ALA A 77 -14.32 1.35 7.40
CA ALA A 77 -13.60 2.56 7.81
C ALA A 77 -12.40 2.91 6.90
N GLY A 78 -11.97 1.96 6.05
CA GLY A 78 -10.75 2.08 5.27
C GLY A 78 -9.48 2.05 6.13
N LEU A 79 -8.35 1.78 5.47
CA LEU A 79 -7.03 1.86 6.08
C LEU A 79 -6.08 2.64 5.17
N GLU A 80 -5.54 3.73 5.69
CA GLU A 80 -4.53 4.57 5.05
C GLU A 80 -3.16 4.34 5.67
N ASP A 81 -2.16 4.06 4.82
CA ASP A 81 -0.76 4.00 5.23
C ASP A 81 0.05 5.04 4.47
N VAL A 82 0.94 5.74 5.15
CA VAL A 82 1.95 6.61 4.52
C VAL A 82 3.30 6.38 5.20
N GLY A 83 4.39 6.42 4.44
CA GLY A 83 5.70 6.22 5.05
C GLY A 83 6.88 6.37 4.12
N LEU A 84 8.05 6.17 4.71
CA LEU A 84 9.33 6.05 4.02
C LEU A 84 9.69 4.57 3.88
N ARG A 85 10.20 4.16 2.72
CA ARG A 85 10.73 2.82 2.50
C ARG A 85 12.17 2.90 2.02
N TYR A 86 12.98 1.94 2.47
CA TYR A 86 14.30 1.68 1.95
C TYR A 86 14.26 0.47 1.03
N HIS A 87 14.98 0.55 -0.09
CA HIS A 87 15.04 -0.48 -1.12
C HIS A 87 16.45 -1.04 -1.23
N TYR A 88 16.52 -2.36 -1.38
CA TYR A 88 17.73 -3.07 -1.77
C TYR A 88 17.47 -3.88 -3.05
N TYR A 89 18.26 -3.62 -4.11
CA TYR A 89 18.10 -4.26 -5.41
C TYR A 89 19.10 -5.42 -5.56
N PHE A 90 18.62 -6.65 -5.76
CA PHE A 90 19.45 -7.87 -5.74
C PHE A 90 20.11 -8.25 -7.08
N GLY A 91 19.82 -7.55 -8.17
CA GLY A 91 20.38 -7.85 -9.49
C GLY A 91 20.24 -6.69 -10.46
N GLN A 92 21.35 -6.03 -10.75
CA GLN A 92 21.56 -5.36 -12.04
C GLN A 92 22.35 -6.31 -12.94
#